data_AF-A0A074ZB61-F1
#
_entry.id   AF-A0A074ZB61-F1
#
_cell.length_a   1.000
_cell.length_b   1.000
_cell.length_c   1.000
_cell.angle_alpha   90.00
_cell.angle_beta   90.00
_cell.angle_gamma   90.00
#
_symmetry.space_group_name_H-M   'P 1'
#
loop_
_entity.id
_entity.type
_entity.pdbx_description
1 polymer ?
#
loop_
_entity_poly.entity_id
_entity_poly.type
_entity_poly.pdbx_seq_one_letter_code
_entity_poly.pdbx_strand_id
1 'polypeptide(L)'
;MARSASDATRFTATTPYASAKPQGQFTPTPVQMGHGAPSGETPQQKIARLRAAASRARTGKESTFDAIVRVGRRWADRAHRLTAYSLIGLTVISGVTASFAIGDMLMHNRRKRNEWLADQHAKHQVKVNEARLAFNQGLADEDQILLLNQERTKVEAAELQKNRPGMISRIFSSAPKEEQQGGNLGAAARAAASDAATEIKETATAVKEQVKDLGIVKAVEDKVEEHKWQKPQTVGAEAVVGGPLDREAAASVLAVQEKSKSWTNWLLRR
;
A
#
# COMPACT_ATOMS: atom_id res chain seq x y z
N MET A 1 -60.48 47.99 4.27
CA MET A 1 -59.89 48.35 2.95
C MET A 1 -58.96 47.22 2.53
N ALA A 2 -59.33 46.47 1.50
CA ALA A 2 -58.52 45.38 0.97
C ALA A 2 -57.30 45.96 0.23
N ARG A 3 -56.10 45.51 0.56
CA ARG A 3 -54.86 45.93 -0.11
C ARG A 3 -54.79 45.23 -1.46
N SER A 4 -54.73 46.00 -2.55
CA SER A 4 -54.66 45.50 -3.92
C SER A 4 -53.37 44.72 -4.15
N ALA A 5 -53.46 43.58 -4.86
CA ALA A 5 -52.34 42.71 -5.25
C ALA A 5 -51.27 43.41 -6.12
N SER A 6 -51.57 44.62 -6.62
CA SER A 6 -50.65 45.47 -7.37
C SER A 6 -49.48 46.02 -6.54
N ASP A 7 -49.56 45.97 -5.20
CA ASP A 7 -48.52 46.48 -4.29
C ASP A 7 -47.43 45.44 -3.98
N ALA A 8 -47.62 44.17 -4.37
CA ALA A 8 -46.77 43.06 -3.96
C ALA A 8 -45.56 42.79 -4.88
N THR A 9 -45.44 43.46 -6.04
CA THR A 9 -44.37 43.19 -7.03
C THR A 9 -43.39 44.34 -7.21
N ARG A 10 -43.54 45.45 -6.46
CA ARG A 10 -42.61 46.58 -6.59
C ARG A 10 -41.40 46.36 -5.68
N PHE A 11 -40.46 45.56 -6.18
CA PHE A 11 -39.05 45.46 -5.77
C PHE A 11 -38.75 45.98 -4.36
N THR A 12 -39.18 45.23 -3.35
CA THR A 12 -38.65 45.40 -2.01
C THR A 12 -37.22 44.91 -2.05
N ALA A 13 -36.27 45.85 -2.15
CA ALA A 13 -34.86 45.54 -2.02
C ALA A 13 -34.66 44.77 -0.71
N THR A 14 -34.36 43.48 -0.80
CA THR A 14 -34.07 42.60 0.35
C THR A 14 -32.70 42.86 0.96
N THR A 15 -32.01 43.91 0.49
CA THR A 15 -30.75 44.38 1.06
C THR A 15 -31.04 45.44 2.13
N PRO A 16 -30.54 45.26 3.37
CA PRO A 16 -30.74 46.25 4.42
C PRO A 16 -30.03 47.55 4.04
N TYR A 17 -30.82 48.58 3.67
CA TYR A 17 -30.31 49.91 3.38
C TYR A 17 -30.09 50.68 4.69
N ALA A 18 -28.96 51.38 4.80
CA ALA A 18 -28.56 52.11 6.02
C ALA A 18 -29.54 53.22 6.44
N SER A 19 -30.49 53.62 5.59
CA SER A 19 -31.47 54.68 5.83
C SER A 19 -32.91 54.18 6.10
N ALA A 20 -33.16 52.88 6.15
CA ALA A 20 -34.50 52.35 6.38
C ALA A 20 -34.92 52.56 7.85
N LYS A 21 -36.05 53.25 8.08
CA LYS A 21 -36.67 53.37 9.41
C LYS A 21 -37.18 51.99 9.84
N PRO A 22 -36.81 51.49 11.04
CA PRO A 22 -37.28 50.18 11.49
C PRO A 22 -38.80 50.22 11.70
N GLN A 23 -39.53 49.42 10.91
CA GLN A 23 -40.94 49.16 11.14
C GLN A 23 -41.07 47.87 11.97
N GLY A 24 -41.70 48.01 13.14
CA GLY A 24 -41.91 46.93 14.10
C GLY A 24 -41.06 47.12 15.35
N GLN A 25 -41.63 46.81 16.52
CA GLN A 25 -41.00 46.87 17.84
C GLN A 25 -39.77 45.95 17.95
N PHE A 26 -38.68 46.29 17.27
CA PHE A 26 -37.35 45.91 17.69
C PHE A 26 -36.80 47.12 18.41
N THR A 27 -37.07 47.20 19.71
CA THR A 27 -36.30 48.09 20.58
C THR A 27 -34.83 47.69 20.40
N PRO A 28 -33.98 48.53 19.78
CA PRO A 28 -32.56 48.25 19.78
C PRO A 28 -32.18 48.25 21.26
N THR A 29 -31.84 47.09 21.79
CA THR A 29 -31.21 47.01 23.11
C THR A 29 -30.04 47.99 23.05
N PRO A 30 -30.00 49.03 23.90
CA PRO A 30 -28.95 50.01 23.83
C PRO A 30 -27.64 49.24 23.96
N VAL A 31 -26.79 49.36 22.94
CA VAL A 31 -25.42 48.86 23.02
C VAL A 31 -24.84 49.61 24.21
N GLN A 32 -24.77 48.94 25.36
CA GLN A 32 -24.08 49.43 26.54
C GLN A 32 -22.61 49.53 26.12
N MET A 33 -22.25 50.70 25.61
CA MET A 33 -20.88 51.13 25.39
C MET A 33 -20.26 51.24 26.77
N GLY A 34 -19.85 50.09 27.32
CA GLY A 34 -19.16 50.04 28.60
C GLY A 34 -17.93 50.93 28.53
N HIS A 35 -17.87 51.89 29.46
CA HIS A 35 -16.77 52.82 29.76
C HIS A 35 -16.17 53.56 28.55
N GLY A 36 -16.24 54.90 28.60
CA GLY A 36 -15.85 55.82 27.53
C GLY A 36 -14.56 55.45 26.80
N ALA A 37 -14.55 55.63 25.49
CA ALA A 37 -13.39 55.34 24.64
C ALA A 37 -12.13 56.05 25.17
N PRO A 38 -10.97 55.36 25.24
CA PRO A 38 -9.72 56.00 25.60
C PRO A 38 -9.39 57.14 24.63
N SER A 39 -9.09 58.33 25.14
CA SER A 39 -8.70 59.47 24.31
C SER A 39 -7.30 59.25 23.74
N GLY A 40 -7.15 59.35 22.41
CA GLY A 40 -5.86 59.30 21.71
C GLY A 40 -5.53 58.01 20.92
N GLU A 41 -6.47 57.07 20.76
CA GLU A 41 -6.25 55.85 19.96
C GLU A 41 -6.18 56.12 18.44
N THR A 42 -5.28 55.43 17.72
CA THR A 42 -5.24 55.51 16.25
C THR A 42 -6.47 54.82 15.63
N PRO A 43 -6.90 55.21 14.41
CA PRO A 43 -8.07 54.61 13.76
C PRO A 43 -7.97 53.08 13.62
N GLN A 44 -6.77 52.56 13.33
CA GLN A 44 -6.54 51.12 13.23
C GLN A 44 -6.71 50.40 14.58
N GLN A 45 -6.20 51.02 15.65
CA GLN A 45 -6.25 50.47 17.00
C GLN A 45 -7.69 50.45 17.53
N LYS A 46 -8.48 51.47 17.17
CA LYS A 46 -9.93 51.49 17.42
C LYS A 46 -10.66 50.35 16.73
N ILE A 47 -10.36 50.08 15.46
CA ILE A 47 -10.97 48.95 14.72
C ILE A 47 -10.57 47.61 15.35
N ALA A 48 -9.30 47.43 15.72
CA ALA A 48 -8.82 46.22 16.39
C ALA A 48 -9.54 45.99 17.73
N ARG A 49 -9.69 47.05 18.53
CA ARG A 49 -10.45 47.01 19.78
C ARG A 49 -11.91 46.69 19.56
N LEU A 50 -12.58 47.36 18.62
CA LEU A 50 -13.99 47.11 18.31
C LEU A 50 -14.21 45.69 17.77
N ARG A 51 -13.30 45.18 16.95
CA ARG A 51 -13.33 43.80 16.46
C ARG A 51 -13.08 42.81 17.60
N ALA A 52 -12.16 43.10 18.52
CA ALA A 52 -11.93 42.30 19.70
C ALA A 52 -13.15 42.31 20.64
N ALA A 53 -13.74 43.47 20.90
CA ALA A 53 -14.96 43.62 21.70
C ALA A 53 -16.16 42.92 21.06
N ALA A 54 -16.34 43.03 19.74
CA ALA A 54 -17.37 42.32 19.00
C ALA A 54 -17.13 40.80 19.02
N SER A 55 -15.88 40.35 18.91
CA SER A 55 -15.54 38.93 19.06
C SER A 55 -15.83 38.42 20.48
N ARG A 56 -15.49 39.21 21.51
CA ARG A 56 -15.79 38.90 22.92
C ARG A 56 -17.28 38.91 23.22
N ALA A 57 -18.06 39.79 22.61
CA ALA A 57 -19.51 39.83 22.75
C ALA A 57 -20.20 38.65 22.07
N ARG A 58 -19.62 38.13 20.97
CA ARG A 58 -20.07 36.88 20.34
C ARG A 58 -19.71 35.67 21.20
N THR A 59 -18.51 35.65 21.79
CA THR A 59 -18.09 34.52 22.65
C THR A 59 -18.64 34.57 24.07
N GLY A 60 -19.04 35.74 24.56
CA GLY A 60 -19.55 35.93 25.93
C GLY A 60 -20.97 35.42 26.16
N LYS A 61 -21.67 34.99 25.12
CA LYS A 61 -22.99 34.34 25.21
C LYS A 61 -22.92 32.81 25.12
N GLU A 62 -21.71 32.25 25.05
CA GLU A 62 -21.48 30.80 24.99
C GLU A 62 -21.66 30.17 26.38
N SER A 63 -22.35 29.03 26.44
CA SER A 63 -22.30 28.17 27.63
C SER A 63 -20.90 27.58 27.76
N THR A 64 -20.41 27.37 28.99
CA THR A 64 -19.10 26.74 29.26
C THR A 64 -18.97 25.37 28.58
N PHE A 65 -20.10 24.65 28.46
CA PHE A 65 -20.18 23.40 27.71
C PHE A 65 -19.89 23.58 26.21
N ASP A 66 -20.45 24.62 25.58
CA ASP A 66 -20.24 24.92 24.17
C ASP A 66 -18.78 25.31 23.88
N ALA A 67 -18.15 26.03 24.81
CA ALA A 67 -16.72 26.36 24.74
C ALA A 67 -15.84 25.09 24.76
N ILE A 68 -16.15 24.11 25.62
CA ILE A 68 -15.44 22.84 25.69
C ILE A 68 -15.64 22.02 24.41
N VAL A 69 -16.88 21.94 23.91
CA VAL A 69 -17.19 21.20 22.67
C VAL A 69 -16.43 21.78 21.47
N ARG A 70 -16.33 23.12 21.37
CA ARG A 70 -15.56 23.78 20.31
C ARG A 70 -14.08 23.43 20.35
N VAL A 71 -13.47 23.41 21.54
CA VAL A 71 -12.05 23.02 21.71
C VAL A 71 -11.87 21.53 21.42
N GLY A 72 -12.80 20.70 21.91
CA GLY A 72 -12.82 19.26 21.69
C GLY A 72 -12.87 18.91 20.20
N ARG A 73 -13.69 19.59 19.41
CA ARG A 73 -13.79 19.35 17.97
C ARG A 73 -12.47 19.63 17.24
N ARG A 74 -11.79 20.72 17.60
CA ARG A 74 -10.47 21.06 17.04
C ARG A 74 -9.40 20.03 17.41
N TRP A 75 -9.46 19.50 18.63
CA TRP A 75 -8.55 18.44 19.07
C TRP A 75 -8.84 17.10 18.41
N ALA A 76 -10.11 16.73 18.25
CA ALA A 76 -10.53 15.53 17.55
C ALA A 76 -10.05 15.55 16.09
N ASP A 77 -10.24 16.67 15.38
CA ASP A 77 -9.76 16.84 14.01
C ASP A 77 -8.23 16.73 13.93
N ARG A 78 -7.52 17.23 14.94
CA ARG A 78 -6.05 17.19 14.99
C ARG A 78 -5.54 15.79 15.32
N ALA A 79 -6.20 15.07 16.21
CA ALA A 79 -5.93 13.68 16.52
C ALA A 79 -6.16 12.79 15.30
N HIS A 80 -7.28 12.96 14.59
CA HIS A 80 -7.56 12.21 13.37
C HIS A 80 -6.51 12.47 12.27
N ARG A 81 -6.08 13.72 12.09
CA ARG A 81 -5.02 14.03 11.12
C ARG A 81 -3.69 13.42 11.53
N LEU A 82 -3.34 13.44 12.82
CA LEU A 82 -2.11 12.85 13.32
C LEU A 82 -2.11 11.32 13.15
N THR A 83 -3.22 10.64 13.46
CA THR A 83 -3.33 9.19 13.25
C THR A 83 -3.28 8.83 11.76
N ALA A 84 -3.95 9.59 10.90
CA ALA A 84 -3.91 9.38 9.46
C ALA A 84 -2.49 9.53 8.91
N TYR A 85 -1.79 10.60 9.26
CA TYR A 85 -0.39 10.79 8.83
C TYR A 85 0.55 9.76 9.44
N SER A 86 0.31 9.32 10.68
CA SER A 86 1.08 8.23 11.29
C SER A 86 0.90 6.91 10.55
N LEU A 87 -0.34 6.56 10.16
CA LEU A 87 -0.62 5.36 9.38
C LEU A 87 0.07 5.41 8.01
N ILE A 88 -0.02 6.54 7.33
CA ILE A 88 0.66 6.75 6.04
C ILE A 88 2.18 6.67 6.20
N GLY A 89 2.74 7.30 7.23
CA GLY A 89 4.18 7.22 7.51
C GLY A 89 4.62 5.78 7.79
N LEU A 90 3.85 5.04 8.58
CA LEU A 90 4.15 3.66 8.92
C LEU A 90 4.08 2.74 7.71
N THR A 91 3.11 2.93 6.80
CA THR A 91 3.05 2.11 5.56
C THR A 91 4.24 2.37 4.64
N VAL A 92 4.70 3.62 4.53
CA VAL A 92 5.89 3.96 3.74
C VAL A 92 7.14 3.33 4.35
N ILE A 93 7.36 3.48 5.66
CA ILE A 93 8.52 2.88 6.34
C ILE A 93 8.51 1.35 6.21
N SER A 94 7.35 0.73 6.38
CA SER A 94 7.16 -0.71 6.19
C SER A 94 7.49 -1.14 4.77
N GLY A 95 6.97 -0.44 3.76
CA GLY A 95 7.23 -0.74 2.36
C GLY A 95 8.71 -0.62 1.96
N VAL A 96 9.39 0.43 2.45
CA VAL A 96 10.84 0.60 2.23
C VAL A 96 11.62 -0.53 2.89
N THR A 97 11.32 -0.84 4.15
CA THR A 97 12.01 -1.91 4.90
C THR A 97 11.81 -3.27 4.24
N ALA A 98 10.59 -3.60 3.80
CA ALA A 98 10.29 -4.83 3.09
C ALA A 98 11.06 -4.93 1.76
N SER A 99 11.13 -3.84 1.00
CA SER A 99 11.88 -3.81 -0.26
C SER A 99 13.37 -4.05 -0.05
N PHE A 100 13.95 -3.46 1.00
CA PHE A 100 15.34 -3.73 1.39
C PHE A 100 15.55 -5.18 1.81
N ALA A 101 14.66 -5.75 2.63
CA ALA A 101 14.76 -7.13 3.07
C ALA A 101 14.68 -8.15 1.91
N ILE A 102 13.74 -7.94 0.98
CA ILE A 102 13.60 -8.78 -0.21
C ILE A 102 14.85 -8.64 -1.10
N GLY A 103 15.32 -7.40 -1.31
CA GLY A 103 16.53 -7.14 -2.09
C GLY A 103 17.77 -7.83 -1.53
N ASP A 104 17.95 -7.75 -0.21
CA ASP A 104 19.08 -8.38 0.49
C ASP A 104 19.03 -9.92 0.40
N MET A 105 17.87 -10.53 0.66
CA MET A 105 17.68 -11.97 0.54
C MET A 105 17.94 -12.47 -0.89
N LEU A 106 17.51 -11.71 -1.91
CA LEU A 106 17.77 -12.04 -3.31
C LEU A 106 19.26 -11.99 -3.64
N MET A 107 19.97 -10.94 -3.22
CA MET A 107 21.41 -10.84 -3.47
C MET A 107 22.19 -11.95 -2.79
N HIS A 108 21.85 -12.27 -1.55
CA HIS A 108 22.48 -13.38 -0.82
C HIS A 108 22.24 -14.73 -1.48
N ASN A 109 20.99 -15.02 -1.87
CA ASN A 109 20.65 -16.27 -2.55
C ASN A 109 21.32 -16.38 -3.91
N ARG A 110 21.47 -15.27 -4.64
CA ARG A 110 22.23 -15.24 -5.90
C ARG A 110 23.70 -15.58 -5.68
N ARG A 111 24.34 -15.04 -4.64
CA ARG A 111 25.74 -15.35 -4.30
C ARG A 111 25.90 -16.83 -3.97
N LYS A 112 25.09 -17.36 -3.04
CA LYS A 112 25.13 -18.79 -2.68
C LYS A 112 24.87 -19.71 -3.87
N ARG A 113 23.91 -19.35 -4.74
CA ARG A 113 23.64 -20.13 -5.95
C ARG A 113 24.83 -20.11 -6.90
N ASN A 114 25.52 -18.98 -7.04
CA ASN A 114 26.70 -18.86 -7.88
C ASN A 114 27.87 -19.70 -7.34
N GLU A 115 28.10 -19.68 -6.03
CA GLU A 115 29.11 -20.53 -5.38
C GLU A 115 28.80 -22.02 -5.59
N TRP A 116 27.56 -22.42 -5.35
CA TRP A 116 27.12 -23.79 -5.60
C TRP A 116 27.28 -24.20 -7.06
N LEU A 117 26.92 -23.32 -8.01
CA LEU A 117 27.11 -23.58 -9.43
C LEU A 117 28.60 -23.72 -9.78
N ALA A 118 29.45 -22.85 -9.25
CA ALA A 118 30.90 -22.92 -9.45
C ALA A 118 31.46 -24.27 -8.96
N ASP A 119 31.03 -24.74 -7.79
CA ASP A 119 31.41 -26.05 -7.25
C ASP A 119 30.92 -27.21 -8.12
N GLN A 120 29.67 -27.15 -8.61
CA GLN A 120 29.14 -28.18 -9.52
C GLN A 120 29.90 -28.19 -10.85
N HIS A 121 30.23 -27.01 -11.39
CA HIS A 121 31.05 -26.90 -12.59
C HIS A 121 32.45 -27.47 -12.34
N ALA A 122 33.10 -27.16 -11.23
CA ALA A 122 34.42 -27.70 -10.89
C ALA A 122 34.40 -29.23 -10.80
N LYS A 123 33.42 -29.81 -10.08
CA LYS A 123 33.24 -31.27 -9.99
C LYS A 123 32.96 -31.89 -11.36
N HIS A 124 32.15 -31.24 -12.18
CA HIS A 124 31.85 -31.72 -13.52
C HIS A 124 33.10 -31.69 -14.42
N GLN A 125 33.91 -30.63 -14.37
CA GLN A 125 35.15 -30.52 -15.13
C GLN A 125 36.15 -31.62 -14.74
N VAL A 126 36.25 -31.96 -13.45
CA VAL A 126 37.08 -33.09 -13.00
C VAL A 126 36.62 -34.40 -13.66
N LYS A 127 35.32 -34.69 -13.64
CA LYS A 127 34.75 -35.90 -14.28
C LYS A 127 34.97 -35.93 -15.80
N VAL A 128 34.83 -34.79 -16.46
CA VAL A 128 35.10 -34.66 -17.90
C VAL A 128 36.56 -34.95 -18.19
N ASN A 129 37.49 -34.38 -17.42
CA ASN A 129 38.92 -34.60 -17.62
C ASN A 129 39.30 -36.06 -17.37
N GLU A 130 38.75 -36.69 -16.35
CA GLU A 130 38.92 -38.12 -16.08
C GLU A 130 38.42 -38.99 -17.25
N ALA A 131 37.21 -38.70 -17.75
CA ALA A 131 36.65 -39.37 -18.92
C ALA A 131 37.54 -39.20 -20.17
N ARG A 132 38.10 -38.01 -20.39
CA ARG A 132 39.06 -37.76 -21.49
C ARG A 132 40.32 -38.59 -21.34
N LEU A 133 40.87 -38.68 -20.14
CA LEU A 133 42.07 -39.48 -19.87
C LEU A 133 41.81 -40.96 -20.11
N ALA A 134 40.71 -41.50 -19.58
CA ALA A 134 40.32 -42.90 -19.77
C ALA A 134 40.04 -43.22 -21.24
N PHE A 135 39.40 -42.28 -21.96
CA PHE A 135 39.14 -42.41 -23.41
C PHE A 135 40.43 -42.49 -24.22
N ASN A 136 41.39 -41.61 -23.92
CA ASN A 136 42.69 -41.62 -24.57
C ASN A 136 43.50 -42.89 -24.28
N GLN A 137 43.30 -43.49 -23.10
CA GLN A 137 43.91 -44.76 -22.71
C GLN A 137 43.19 -45.98 -23.29
N GLY A 138 42.03 -45.80 -23.94
CA GLY A 138 41.22 -46.88 -24.49
C GLY A 138 40.46 -47.70 -23.44
N LEU A 139 40.40 -47.23 -22.19
CA LEU A 139 39.75 -47.89 -21.05
C LEU A 139 38.49 -47.15 -20.58
N ALA A 140 37.93 -46.27 -21.42
CA ALA A 140 36.75 -45.49 -21.05
C ALA A 140 35.52 -46.39 -20.87
N ASP A 141 34.81 -46.13 -19.77
CA ASP A 141 33.52 -46.73 -19.50
C ASP A 141 32.42 -46.14 -20.41
N GLU A 142 31.32 -46.86 -20.60
CA GLU A 142 30.21 -46.43 -21.47
C GLU A 142 29.61 -45.11 -20.99
N ASP A 143 29.49 -44.92 -19.67
CA ASP A 143 29.03 -43.69 -19.04
C ASP A 143 29.97 -42.50 -19.31
N GLN A 144 31.28 -42.74 -19.34
CA GLN A 144 32.28 -41.71 -19.61
C GLN A 144 32.25 -41.26 -21.08
N ILE A 145 32.03 -42.21 -22.00
CA ILE A 145 31.86 -41.94 -23.44
C ILE A 145 30.58 -41.14 -23.67
N LEU A 146 29.47 -41.53 -23.03
CA LEU A 146 28.20 -40.83 -23.12
C LEU A 146 28.30 -39.40 -22.58
N LEU A 147 29.00 -39.20 -21.46
CA LEU A 147 29.26 -37.88 -20.89
C LEU A 147 30.03 -36.96 -21.86
N LEU A 148 31.03 -37.50 -22.58
CA LEU A 148 31.78 -36.76 -23.59
C LEU A 148 30.92 -36.38 -24.80
N ASN A 149 30.05 -37.29 -25.26
CA ASN A 149 29.12 -37.00 -26.36
C ASN A 149 28.08 -35.94 -25.98
N GLN A 150 27.60 -35.99 -24.74
CA GLN A 150 26.72 -34.95 -24.19
C GLN A 150 27.42 -33.59 -24.10
N GLU A 151 28.72 -33.55 -23.78
CA GLU A 151 29.48 -32.30 -23.75
C GLU A 151 29.61 -31.72 -25.17
N ARG A 152 29.99 -32.54 -26.16
CA ARG A 152 30.12 -32.11 -27.56
C ARG A 152 28.81 -31.54 -28.10
N THR A 153 27.70 -32.26 -27.91
CA THR A 153 26.37 -31.80 -28.36
C THR A 153 25.95 -30.50 -27.66
N LYS A 154 26.26 -30.33 -26.37
CA LYS A 154 25.98 -29.07 -25.64
C LYS A 154 26.82 -27.91 -26.16
N VAL A 155 28.09 -28.12 -26.49
CA VAL A 155 28.97 -27.09 -27.06
C VAL A 155 28.48 -26.67 -28.43
N GLU A 156 28.19 -27.62 -29.32
CA GLU A 156 27.63 -27.35 -30.65
C GLU A 156 26.30 -26.59 -30.56
N ALA A 157 25.41 -27.01 -29.65
CA ALA A 157 24.15 -26.30 -29.41
C ALA A 157 24.35 -24.88 -28.88
N ALA A 158 25.37 -24.65 -28.03
CA ALA A 158 25.70 -23.33 -27.50
C ALA A 158 26.30 -22.42 -28.58
N GLU A 159 27.12 -22.95 -29.48
CA GLU A 159 27.66 -22.22 -30.64
C GLU A 159 26.55 -21.84 -31.61
N LEU A 160 25.63 -22.76 -31.93
CA LEU A 160 24.45 -22.46 -32.73
C LEU A 160 23.56 -21.41 -32.08
N GLN A 161 23.45 -21.38 -30.75
CA GLN A 161 22.70 -20.34 -30.03
C GLN A 161 23.40 -18.99 -30.05
N LYS A 162 24.73 -18.94 -29.96
CA LYS A 162 25.51 -17.70 -30.11
C LYS A 162 25.42 -17.14 -31.53
N ASN A 163 25.37 -18.01 -32.54
CA ASN A 163 25.23 -17.65 -33.94
C ASN A 163 23.79 -17.25 -34.32
N ARG A 164 22.80 -17.50 -33.45
CA ARG A 164 21.41 -17.07 -33.67
C ARG A 164 21.24 -15.61 -33.24
N PRO A 165 20.59 -14.75 -34.06
CA PRO A 165 20.25 -13.41 -33.63
C PRO A 165 19.36 -13.46 -32.37
N GLY A 166 19.65 -12.57 -31.42
CA GLY A 166 18.99 -12.51 -30.11
C GLY A 166 17.47 -12.43 -30.26
N MET A 167 16.72 -13.01 -29.31
CA MET A 167 15.25 -13.02 -29.38
C MET A 167 14.67 -11.59 -29.44
N ILE A 168 15.34 -10.62 -28.84
CA ILE A 168 14.98 -9.20 -28.90
C ILE A 168 15.17 -8.64 -30.32
N SER A 169 16.30 -8.93 -30.99
CA SER A 169 16.50 -8.46 -32.37
C SER A 169 15.51 -9.11 -33.33
N ARG A 170 15.06 -10.34 -33.07
CA ARG A 170 13.98 -11.00 -33.84
C ARG A 170 12.61 -10.34 -33.67
N ILE A 171 12.30 -9.84 -32.48
CA ILE A 171 11.05 -9.13 -32.19
C ILE A 171 11.08 -7.70 -32.76
N PHE A 172 12.23 -7.03 -32.73
CA PHE A 172 12.38 -5.68 -33.32
C PHE A 172 12.61 -5.70 -34.84
N SER A 173 13.13 -6.80 -35.41
CA SER A 173 13.29 -6.96 -36.86
C SER A 173 12.02 -7.46 -37.56
N SER A 174 11.02 -7.94 -36.82
CA SER A 174 9.72 -8.36 -37.37
C SER A 174 8.69 -7.23 -37.45
N ALA A 175 9.08 -5.97 -37.20
CA ALA A 175 8.24 -4.82 -37.49
C ALA A 175 8.25 -4.53 -39.00
N PRO A 176 7.12 -4.64 -39.72
CA PRO A 176 7.07 -4.34 -41.15
C PRO A 176 7.37 -2.86 -41.35
N LYS A 177 8.39 -2.60 -42.17
CA LYS A 177 8.83 -1.27 -42.58
C LYS A 177 7.93 -0.77 -43.72
N GLU A 178 6.63 -0.69 -43.48
CA GLU A 178 5.65 -0.28 -44.48
C GLU A 178 4.43 0.31 -43.78
N GLU A 179 4.48 1.62 -43.49
CA GLU A 179 3.30 2.48 -43.33
C GLU A 179 3.75 3.92 -43.03
N GLN A 180 4.13 4.65 -44.08
CA GLN A 180 4.28 6.11 -44.05
C GLN A 180 3.02 6.82 -44.59
N GLN A 181 1.87 6.16 -44.60
CA GLN A 181 0.64 6.73 -45.15
C GLN A 181 -0.56 6.27 -44.32
N GLY A 182 -1.02 7.12 -43.40
CA GLY A 182 -2.25 6.85 -42.64
C GLY A 182 -2.24 7.44 -41.25
N GLY A 183 -2.27 8.76 -41.14
CA GLY A 183 -2.52 9.44 -39.87
C GLY A 183 -3.88 9.03 -39.30
N ASN A 184 -3.90 8.09 -38.35
CA ASN A 184 -4.93 7.91 -37.33
C ASN A 184 -4.59 6.89 -36.23
N LEU A 185 -3.48 6.14 -36.34
CA LEU A 185 -3.12 5.12 -35.36
C LEU A 185 -2.67 5.68 -34.00
N GLY A 186 -2.23 6.96 -33.93
CA GLY A 186 -1.87 7.60 -32.65
C GLY A 186 -3.07 7.92 -31.75
N ALA A 187 -4.26 8.14 -32.34
CA ALA A 187 -5.50 8.35 -31.61
C ALA A 187 -6.11 7.01 -31.17
N ALA A 188 -6.05 5.99 -32.04
CA ALA A 188 -6.47 4.63 -31.71
C ALA A 188 -5.56 3.98 -30.66
N ALA A 189 -4.25 4.22 -30.68
CA ALA A 189 -3.32 3.72 -29.65
C ALA A 189 -3.51 4.42 -28.30
N ARG A 190 -3.88 5.71 -28.27
CA ARG A 190 -4.24 6.41 -27.02
C ARG A 190 -5.60 5.98 -26.50
N ALA A 191 -6.57 5.72 -27.36
CA ALA A 191 -7.88 5.16 -27.00
C ALA A 191 -7.74 3.71 -26.50
N ALA A 192 -6.94 2.88 -27.17
CA ALA A 192 -6.65 1.51 -26.73
C ALA A 192 -5.82 1.47 -25.45
N ALA A 193 -4.93 2.45 -25.20
CA ALA A 193 -4.21 2.57 -23.94
C ALA A 193 -5.09 3.06 -22.79
N SER A 194 -6.07 3.94 -23.05
CA SER A 194 -7.07 4.34 -22.05
C SER A 194 -8.06 3.22 -21.77
N ASP A 195 -8.50 2.50 -22.81
CA ASP A 195 -9.40 1.35 -22.70
C ASP A 195 -8.71 0.17 -22.00
N ALA A 196 -7.43 -0.10 -22.29
CA ALA A 196 -6.63 -1.08 -21.55
C ALA A 196 -6.38 -0.64 -20.11
N ALA A 197 -6.27 0.65 -19.80
CA ALA A 197 -6.11 1.12 -18.43
C ALA A 197 -7.42 1.03 -17.61
N THR A 198 -8.58 1.18 -18.24
CA THR A 198 -9.89 0.92 -17.60
C THR A 198 -10.18 -0.57 -17.50
N GLU A 199 -9.82 -1.36 -18.50
CA GLU A 199 -9.97 -2.81 -18.52
C GLU A 199 -9.00 -3.47 -17.54
N ILE A 200 -7.78 -2.98 -17.33
CA ILE A 200 -6.88 -3.45 -16.25
C ILE A 200 -7.45 -3.11 -14.86
N LYS A 201 -8.21 -2.03 -14.72
CA LYS A 201 -8.80 -1.64 -13.43
C LYS A 201 -10.05 -2.46 -13.11
N GLU A 202 -10.87 -2.78 -14.12
CA GLU A 202 -12.02 -3.69 -14.01
C GLU A 202 -11.61 -5.16 -13.93
N THR A 203 -10.59 -5.59 -14.68
CA THR A 203 -10.01 -6.94 -14.58
C THR A 203 -9.21 -7.11 -13.30
N ALA A 204 -8.57 -6.08 -12.73
CA ALA A 204 -7.97 -6.20 -11.39
C ALA A 204 -9.03 -6.38 -10.30
N THR A 205 -10.22 -5.79 -10.44
CA THR A 205 -11.35 -6.05 -9.54
C THR A 205 -12.01 -7.40 -9.80
N ALA A 206 -12.17 -7.82 -11.06
CA ALA A 206 -12.75 -9.10 -11.44
C ALA A 206 -11.79 -10.29 -11.20
N VAL A 207 -10.47 -10.11 -11.30
CA VAL A 207 -9.44 -11.09 -10.91
C VAL A 207 -9.37 -11.19 -9.39
N LYS A 208 -9.60 -10.10 -8.65
CA LYS A 208 -9.72 -10.16 -7.17
C LYS A 208 -10.97 -10.94 -6.73
N GLU A 209 -12.00 -11.00 -7.57
CA GLU A 209 -13.24 -11.77 -7.35
C GLU A 209 -13.09 -13.21 -7.87
N GLN A 210 -12.51 -13.44 -9.04
CA GLN A 210 -12.20 -14.77 -9.56
C GLN A 210 -11.08 -15.50 -8.79
N VAL A 211 -10.12 -14.80 -8.18
CA VAL A 211 -9.11 -15.42 -7.30
C VAL A 211 -9.73 -15.89 -5.98
N LYS A 212 -10.90 -15.38 -5.58
CA LYS A 212 -11.68 -15.98 -4.48
C LYS A 212 -12.37 -17.29 -4.91
N ASP A 213 -12.70 -17.42 -6.20
CA ASP A 213 -13.37 -18.60 -6.76
C ASP A 213 -12.40 -19.66 -7.32
N LEU A 214 -11.13 -19.31 -7.53
CA LEU A 214 -10.09 -20.28 -7.87
C LEU A 214 -9.82 -21.16 -6.64
N GLY A 215 -10.24 -22.42 -6.74
CA GLY A 215 -10.36 -23.40 -5.65
C GLY A 215 -9.13 -23.67 -4.78
N ILE A 216 -8.01 -22.99 -4.98
CA ILE A 216 -6.86 -23.00 -4.08
C ILE A 216 -7.19 -22.23 -2.79
N VAL A 217 -7.85 -21.07 -2.86
CA VAL A 217 -8.23 -20.33 -1.64
C VAL A 217 -9.33 -21.06 -0.89
N LYS A 218 -10.31 -21.63 -1.60
CA LYS A 218 -11.35 -22.49 -1.01
C LYS A 218 -10.79 -23.78 -0.42
N ALA A 219 -9.82 -24.44 -1.09
CA ALA A 219 -9.15 -25.62 -0.52
C ALA A 219 -8.27 -25.30 0.68
N VAL A 220 -7.69 -24.09 0.75
CA VAL A 220 -6.95 -23.62 1.93
C VAL A 220 -7.91 -23.26 3.06
N GLU A 221 -9.03 -22.59 2.78
CA GLU A 221 -10.08 -22.29 3.75
C GLU A 221 -10.70 -23.58 4.29
N ASP A 222 -11.04 -24.53 3.42
CA ASP A 222 -11.58 -25.86 3.79
C ASP A 222 -10.57 -26.66 4.63
N LYS A 223 -9.27 -26.63 4.31
CA LYS A 223 -8.22 -27.24 5.15
C LYS A 223 -8.05 -26.55 6.51
N VAL A 224 -8.20 -25.23 6.55
CA VAL A 224 -8.11 -24.45 7.79
C VAL A 224 -9.33 -24.67 8.66
N GLU A 225 -10.52 -24.84 8.07
CA GLU A 225 -11.74 -25.22 8.78
C GLU A 225 -11.67 -26.68 9.29
N GLU A 226 -11.14 -27.60 8.49
CA GLU A 226 -10.91 -29.00 8.90
C GLU A 226 -9.97 -29.09 10.11
N HIS A 227 -8.95 -28.22 10.17
CA HIS A 227 -8.06 -28.08 11.33
C HIS A 227 -8.64 -27.26 12.49
N LYS A 228 -9.69 -26.45 12.29
CA LYS A 228 -10.39 -25.75 13.38
C LYS A 228 -11.29 -26.69 14.20
N TRP A 229 -11.82 -27.75 13.59
CA TRP A 229 -12.68 -28.72 14.26
C TRP A 229 -11.92 -29.92 14.84
N GLN A 230 -10.66 -30.11 14.44
CA GLN A 230 -9.71 -30.92 15.22
C GLN A 230 -9.34 -30.14 16.47
N LYS A 231 -9.99 -30.46 17.60
CA LYS A 231 -9.56 -30.00 18.93
C LYS A 231 -8.04 -30.11 19.01
N PRO A 232 -7.31 -29.06 19.44
CA PRO A 232 -5.87 -29.15 19.59
C PRO A 232 -5.61 -30.32 20.54
N GLN A 233 -5.04 -31.40 20.01
CA GLN A 233 -4.42 -32.40 20.86
C GLN A 233 -3.39 -31.61 21.65
N THR A 234 -3.65 -31.44 22.94
CA THR A 234 -2.64 -31.07 23.91
C THR A 234 -1.57 -32.12 23.77
N VAL A 235 -0.54 -31.83 22.98
CA VAL A 235 0.68 -32.62 22.93
C VAL A 235 1.31 -32.36 24.28
N GLY A 236 0.85 -33.14 25.27
CA GLY A 236 1.59 -33.38 26.49
C GLY A 236 2.97 -33.87 26.09
N ALA A 237 3.94 -33.55 26.93
CA ALA A 237 5.35 -33.85 26.74
C ALA A 237 5.66 -35.36 26.70
N GLU A 238 5.08 -36.08 25.72
CA GLU A 238 5.35 -37.48 25.43
C GLU A 238 6.04 -37.56 24.07
N ALA A 239 7.35 -37.81 24.15
CA ALA A 239 8.22 -38.33 23.11
C ALA A 239 8.18 -37.64 21.74
N VAL A 240 8.90 -36.51 21.63
CA VAL A 240 9.35 -35.98 20.33
C VAL A 240 10.43 -36.91 19.76
N VAL A 241 10.00 -37.95 19.05
CA VAL A 241 10.87 -38.77 18.19
C VAL A 241 10.94 -38.08 16.83
N GLY A 242 11.88 -37.15 16.70
CA GLY A 242 12.13 -36.37 15.48
C GLY A 242 13.57 -35.88 15.41
N GLY A 243 13.99 -35.48 14.21
CA GLY A 243 15.34 -34.99 13.92
C GLY A 243 15.66 -33.68 14.64
N PRO A 244 16.91 -33.18 14.54
CA PRO A 244 17.33 -31.95 15.24
C PRO A 244 16.48 -30.72 14.87
N LEU A 245 16.06 -30.60 13.60
CA LEU A 245 15.16 -29.52 13.17
C LEU A 245 13.75 -29.62 13.79
N ASP A 246 13.24 -30.82 14.00
CA ASP A 246 11.90 -31.02 14.58
C ASP A 246 11.89 -30.64 16.06
N ARG A 247 13.03 -30.83 16.75
CA ARG A 247 13.22 -30.41 18.14
C ARG A 247 13.30 -28.89 18.27
N GLU A 248 13.99 -28.22 17.34
CA GLU A 248 14.05 -26.75 17.31
C GLU A 248 12.69 -26.14 16.96
N ALA A 249 11.96 -26.75 16.02
CA ALA A 249 10.60 -26.34 15.69
C ALA A 249 9.68 -26.48 16.92
N ALA A 250 9.71 -27.63 17.61
CA ALA A 250 8.94 -27.83 18.84
C ALA A 250 9.30 -26.80 19.93
N ALA A 251 10.60 -26.52 20.13
CA ALA A 251 11.06 -25.51 21.07
C ALA A 251 10.58 -24.10 20.73
N SER A 252 10.57 -23.74 19.44
CA SER A 252 10.09 -22.42 18.98
C SER A 252 8.58 -22.25 19.20
N VAL A 253 7.80 -23.30 18.98
CA VAL A 253 6.35 -23.30 19.19
C VAL A 253 6.01 -23.14 20.67
N LEU A 254 6.72 -23.87 21.54
CA LEU A 254 6.56 -23.74 23.00
C LEU A 254 6.92 -22.32 23.49
N ALA A 255 8.01 -21.74 22.98
CA ALA A 255 8.42 -20.38 23.35
C ALA A 255 7.37 -19.32 22.94
N VAL A 256 6.73 -19.47 21.77
CA VAL A 256 5.64 -18.60 21.33
C VAL A 256 4.39 -18.77 22.21
N GLN A 257 4.10 -20.00 22.63
CA GLN A 257 2.97 -20.29 23.50
C GLN A 257 3.15 -19.71 24.92
N GLU A 258 4.36 -19.74 25.47
CA GLU A 258 4.66 -19.10 26.77
C GLU A 258 4.56 -17.57 26.69
N LYS A 259 5.09 -16.97 25.62
CA LYS A 259 5.06 -15.51 25.43
C LYS A 259 3.65 -14.98 25.25
N SER A 260 2.79 -15.72 24.53
CA SER A 260 1.37 -15.36 24.36
C SER A 260 0.58 -15.49 25.66
N LYS A 261 0.82 -16.54 26.47
CA LYS A 261 0.25 -16.69 27.82
C LYS A 261 0.70 -15.57 28.76
N SER A 262 1.94 -15.11 28.68
CA SER A 262 2.44 -14.00 29.51
C SER A 262 1.74 -12.67 29.22
N TRP A 263 1.41 -12.40 27.96
CA TRP A 263 0.73 -11.17 27.56
C TRP A 263 -0.77 -11.19 27.90
N THR A 264 -1.44 -12.32 27.73
CA THR A 264 -2.86 -12.45 28.09
C THR A 264 -3.06 -12.43 29.61
N ASN A 265 -2.14 -12.99 30.39
CA ASN A 265 -2.21 -12.97 31.85
C ASN A 265 -1.96 -11.57 32.43
N TRP A 266 -1.17 -10.72 31.74
CA TRP A 266 -1.05 -9.30 32.09
C TRP A 266 -2.35 -8.53 31.80
N LEU A 267 -3.05 -8.87 30.70
CA LEU A 267 -4.29 -8.19 30.31
C LEU A 267 -5.50 -8.57 31.19
N LEU A 268 -5.55 -9.81 31.69
CA LEU A 268 -6.63 -10.30 32.56
C LEU A 268 -6.41 -10.00 34.05
N ARG A 269 -5.25 -9.49 34.46
CA ARG A 269 -4.99 -9.08 35.84
C ARG A 269 -5.50 -7.65 36.09
N ARG A 270 -6.82 -7.47 36.06
CA ARG A 270 -7.50 -6.27 36.59
C ARG A 270 -8.82 -6.65 37.25
#